data_AF-A0AA37RT54-F1
#
_entry.id   AF-A0AA37RT54-F1
#
_cell.length_a   1.000
_cell.length_b   1.000
_cell.length_c   1.000
_cell.angle_alpha   90.00
_cell.angle_beta   90.00
_cell.angle_gamma   90.00
#
_symmetry.space_group_name_H-M   'P 1'
#
loop_
_entity.id
_entity.type
_entity.pdbx_description
1 polymer ?
#
loop_
_entity_poly.entity_id
_entity_poly.type
_entity_poly.pdbx_seq_one_letter_code
_entity_poly.pdbx_strand_id
1 'polypeptide(L)'
;MADHEEGPGQHYQPEQTGIYELEFPAPQLSSEDGRGPVMIHALEGFSDAGHVIKIAATHLKDTLDTELVASFAIDELLDYRSRRPLMTFKTDHFTHYDDPELNLYALHDSVGTPFLLLAGLEPDLRWERFITAVRLLAERLGVRQVIGLGAIPMAVPHTRPITMTAHSGNKELIAGHQPWVGEVQVPASVSNLLEYRMTQHGHDAVGFTVHVPHYLAQTDYPPAADALLTQVAKTGSLRLPLGSLAEAGAEVHDKINEQVSSSDEVAQVVTALEHQYDAFVAAQENRSLLARDEDLPSGDELGAEFERFLAEQTGDDSVDGGGDTGS
;
A
#
# COMPACT_ATOMS: atom_id res chain seq x y z
N MET A 1 -13.70 53.84 -29.80
CA MET A 1 -14.38 52.54 -29.78
C MET A 1 -13.44 51.57 -30.48
N ALA A 2 -12.61 50.90 -29.70
CA ALA A 2 -11.74 49.83 -30.18
C ALA A 2 -12.33 48.54 -29.61
N ASP A 3 -12.86 47.70 -30.48
CA ASP A 3 -13.31 46.36 -30.14
C ASP A 3 -12.07 45.50 -29.84
N HIS A 4 -11.97 45.06 -28.59
CA HIS A 4 -11.14 43.93 -28.20
C HIS A 4 -12.01 42.69 -28.36
N GLU A 5 -11.81 41.92 -29.44
CA GLU A 5 -12.31 40.56 -29.52
C GLU A 5 -11.48 39.68 -28.57
N GLU A 6 -12.07 39.34 -27.43
CA GLU A 6 -11.59 38.28 -26.54
C GLU A 6 -11.63 36.94 -27.31
N GLY A 7 -10.46 36.31 -27.45
CA GLY A 7 -10.34 34.98 -28.05
C GLY A 7 -11.12 33.95 -27.25
N PRO A 8 -11.70 32.91 -27.89
CA PRO A 8 -12.51 31.93 -27.20
C PRO A 8 -11.62 31.14 -26.23
N GLY A 9 -11.88 31.30 -24.94
CA GLY A 9 -11.32 30.44 -23.90
C GLY A 9 -11.62 28.98 -24.26
N GLN A 10 -10.54 28.19 -24.43
CA GLN A 10 -10.64 26.75 -24.58
C GLN A 10 -11.35 26.20 -23.35
N HIS A 11 -12.64 25.90 -23.48
CA HIS A 11 -13.35 25.06 -22.53
C HIS A 11 -12.71 23.68 -22.63
N TYR A 12 -11.94 23.31 -21.60
CA TYR A 12 -11.40 21.97 -21.46
C TYR A 12 -12.58 20.99 -21.33
N GLN A 13 -12.73 20.10 -22.30
CA GLN A 13 -13.63 18.96 -22.17
C GLN A 13 -12.86 17.86 -21.43
N PRO A 14 -13.35 17.36 -20.28
CA PRO A 14 -12.71 16.25 -19.61
C PRO A 14 -12.60 15.08 -20.58
N GLU A 15 -11.39 14.55 -20.76
CA GLU A 15 -11.19 13.32 -21.50
C GLU A 15 -11.98 12.20 -20.82
N GLN A 16 -13.18 11.92 -21.32
CA GLN A 16 -13.93 10.73 -20.97
C GLN A 16 -13.25 9.51 -21.61
N THR A 17 -12.10 9.12 -21.05
CA THR A 17 -11.54 7.78 -21.29
C THR A 17 -12.43 6.68 -20.70
N GLY A 18 -13.44 7.07 -19.90
CA GLY A 18 -14.45 6.20 -19.31
C GLY A 18 -13.92 5.33 -18.18
N ILE A 19 -12.71 5.61 -17.67
CA ILE A 19 -12.12 4.88 -16.54
C ILE A 19 -11.88 5.78 -15.32
N TYR A 20 -11.82 7.10 -15.50
CA TYR A 20 -11.87 8.07 -14.41
C TYR A 20 -12.53 9.37 -14.87
N GLU A 21 -13.01 10.15 -13.92
CA GLU A 21 -13.43 11.55 -14.08
C GLU A 21 -12.44 12.46 -13.35
N LEU A 22 -12.09 13.60 -13.95
CA LEU A 22 -11.21 14.58 -13.32
C LEU A 22 -12.02 15.60 -12.53
N GLU A 23 -11.54 15.93 -11.35
CA GLU A 23 -12.08 17.05 -10.57
C GLU A 23 -11.49 18.37 -11.10
N PHE A 24 -12.35 19.37 -11.28
CA PHE A 24 -11.95 20.69 -11.77
C PHE A 24 -12.32 21.80 -10.77
N PRO A 25 -11.39 22.74 -10.50
CA PRO A 25 -10.06 22.91 -11.09
C PRO A 25 -9.00 21.94 -10.53
N ALA A 26 -7.99 21.62 -11.33
CA ALA A 26 -6.87 20.78 -10.89
C ALA A 26 -6.04 21.48 -9.80
N PRO A 27 -5.59 20.76 -8.75
CA PRO A 27 -4.79 21.33 -7.67
C PRO A 27 -3.38 21.74 -8.15
N GLN A 28 -2.76 22.65 -7.42
CA GLN A 28 -1.36 23.03 -7.65
C GLN A 28 -0.42 21.95 -7.09
N LEU A 29 0.27 21.22 -7.95
CA LEU A 29 1.08 20.06 -7.57
C LEU A 29 2.61 20.28 -7.65
N SER A 30 3.06 21.49 -8.03
CA SER A 30 4.48 21.80 -8.08
C SER A 30 4.98 22.31 -6.73
N SER A 31 6.10 21.76 -6.25
CA SER A 31 6.81 22.33 -5.11
C SER A 31 7.45 23.69 -5.45
N GLU A 32 7.79 24.51 -4.46
CA GLU A 32 8.45 25.81 -4.66
C GLU A 32 9.77 25.71 -5.44
N ASP A 33 10.45 24.56 -5.35
CA ASP A 33 11.70 24.27 -6.06
C ASP A 33 11.50 23.79 -7.51
N GLY A 34 10.25 23.74 -7.99
CA GLY A 34 9.89 23.30 -9.34
C GLY A 34 9.91 21.79 -9.53
N ARG A 35 10.14 20.99 -8.48
CA ARG A 35 10.04 19.53 -8.57
C ARG A 35 8.58 19.09 -8.63
N GLY A 36 8.34 18.05 -9.42
CA GLY A 36 7.04 17.39 -9.47
C GLY A 36 6.74 16.57 -8.22
N PRO A 37 5.46 16.19 -8.03
CA PRO A 37 4.99 15.49 -6.83
C PRO A 37 5.48 14.05 -6.78
N VAL A 38 5.53 13.48 -5.57
CA VAL A 38 5.55 12.02 -5.38
C VAL A 38 4.12 11.50 -5.50
N MET A 39 3.92 10.29 -6.00
CA MET A 39 2.64 9.59 -5.94
C MET A 39 2.76 8.34 -5.07
N ILE A 40 1.97 8.27 -4.01
CA ILE A 40 1.83 7.08 -3.16
C ILE A 40 0.61 6.30 -3.66
N HIS A 41 0.70 4.97 -3.78
CA HIS A 41 -0.47 4.12 -4.02
C HIS A 41 -0.71 3.13 -2.88
N ALA A 42 -1.92 3.14 -2.36
CA ALA A 42 -2.39 2.35 -1.22
C ALA A 42 -3.72 1.66 -1.61
N LEU A 43 -3.61 0.49 -2.24
CA LEU A 43 -4.76 -0.26 -2.75
C LEU A 43 -5.11 -1.43 -1.82
N GLU A 44 -6.37 -1.49 -1.41
CA GLU A 44 -6.92 -2.54 -0.53
C GLU A 44 -7.50 -3.69 -1.37
N GLY A 45 -7.01 -4.92 -1.20
CA GLY A 45 -7.55 -6.09 -1.91
C GLY A 45 -6.70 -7.35 -1.79
N PHE A 46 -5.45 -7.30 -2.29
CA PHE A 46 -4.58 -8.48 -2.34
C PHE A 46 -4.07 -8.94 -0.97
N SER A 47 -3.24 -8.13 -0.32
CA SER A 47 -2.70 -8.43 1.01
C SER A 47 -2.67 -7.15 1.84
N ASP A 48 -3.60 -7.07 2.80
CA ASP A 48 -3.68 -5.97 3.77
C ASP A 48 -3.56 -6.50 5.20
N ALA A 49 -2.47 -7.23 5.46
CA ALA A 49 -2.21 -7.76 6.79
C ALA A 49 -2.14 -6.61 7.80
N GLY A 50 -2.89 -6.74 8.89
CA GLY A 50 -2.97 -5.72 9.94
C GLY A 50 -3.78 -4.47 9.55
N HIS A 51 -4.54 -4.53 8.44
CA HIS A 51 -5.22 -3.38 7.83
C HIS A 51 -4.31 -2.18 7.59
N VAL A 52 -3.01 -2.43 7.36
CA VAL A 52 -1.97 -1.41 7.29
C VAL A 52 -2.20 -0.42 6.16
N ILE A 53 -2.61 -0.91 4.99
CA ILE A 53 -2.82 -0.10 3.79
C ILE A 53 -4.00 0.85 4.02
N LYS A 54 -5.11 0.30 4.53
CA LYS A 54 -6.29 1.07 4.94
C LYS A 54 -5.95 2.13 5.99
N ILE A 55 -5.29 1.73 7.08
CA ILE A 55 -4.89 2.64 8.18
C ILE A 55 -3.99 3.75 7.65
N ALA A 56 -3.00 3.44 6.82
CA ALA A 56 -2.08 4.42 6.25
C ALA A 56 -2.80 5.43 5.34
N ALA A 57 -3.66 4.95 4.43
CA ALA A 57 -4.43 5.82 3.54
C ALA A 57 -5.40 6.71 4.31
N THR A 58 -6.15 6.16 5.26
CA THR A 58 -7.07 6.92 6.11
C THR A 58 -6.32 7.95 6.95
N HIS A 59 -5.20 7.58 7.58
CA HIS A 59 -4.40 8.52 8.38
C HIS A 59 -3.93 9.72 7.56
N LEU A 60 -3.45 9.49 6.33
CA LEU A 60 -3.04 10.58 5.44
C LEU A 60 -4.22 11.51 5.09
N LYS A 61 -5.39 10.95 4.75
CA LYS A 61 -6.60 11.73 4.41
C LYS A 61 -7.16 12.51 5.60
N ASP A 62 -7.11 11.94 6.80
CA ASP A 62 -7.70 12.53 8.01
C ASP A 62 -6.82 13.61 8.65
N THR A 63 -5.50 13.57 8.41
CA THR A 63 -4.53 14.46 9.08
C THR A 63 -3.97 15.56 8.20
N LEU A 64 -4.18 15.48 6.88
CA LEU A 64 -3.65 16.44 5.91
C LEU A 64 -4.78 17.01 5.04
N ASP A 65 -4.57 18.24 4.55
CA ASP A 65 -5.47 18.85 3.59
C ASP A 65 -5.49 18.01 2.31
N THR A 66 -6.67 17.51 1.96
CA THR A 66 -6.88 16.54 0.89
C THR A 66 -7.88 17.07 -0.13
N GLU A 67 -7.47 17.10 -1.39
CA GLU A 67 -8.31 17.49 -2.53
C GLU A 67 -8.43 16.33 -3.52
N LEU A 68 -9.62 16.09 -4.05
CA LEU A 68 -9.83 15.08 -5.06
C LEU A 68 -9.25 15.56 -6.40
N VAL A 69 -8.53 14.67 -7.11
CA VAL A 69 -7.96 14.94 -8.44
C VAL A 69 -8.70 14.15 -9.50
N ALA A 70 -8.91 12.86 -9.24
CA ALA A 70 -9.65 11.99 -10.14
C ALA A 70 -10.40 10.91 -9.37
N SER A 71 -11.61 10.61 -9.81
CA SER A 71 -12.38 9.47 -9.34
C SER A 71 -12.41 8.38 -10.39
N PHE A 72 -11.91 7.18 -10.06
CA PHE A 72 -11.99 6.06 -10.99
C PHE A 72 -13.39 5.46 -10.99
N ALA A 73 -13.78 4.89 -12.13
CA ALA A 73 -15.07 4.24 -12.31
C ALA A 73 -15.12 2.90 -11.56
N ILE A 74 -15.13 2.92 -10.22
CA ILE A 74 -15.05 1.74 -9.37
C ILE A 74 -16.15 0.72 -9.66
N ASP A 75 -17.33 1.17 -10.06
CA ASP A 75 -18.46 0.32 -10.49
C ASP A 75 -18.12 -0.56 -11.71
N GLU A 76 -17.22 -0.10 -12.57
CA GLU A 76 -16.73 -0.83 -13.75
C GLU A 76 -15.50 -1.70 -13.46
N LEU A 77 -14.93 -1.58 -12.26
CA LEU A 77 -13.65 -2.15 -11.86
C LEU A 77 -13.78 -3.19 -10.73
N LEU A 78 -14.85 -3.14 -9.93
CA LEU A 78 -15.11 -3.98 -8.77
C LEU A 78 -16.08 -5.13 -9.10
N ASP A 79 -15.75 -6.34 -8.65
CA ASP A 79 -16.72 -7.42 -8.49
C ASP A 79 -17.40 -7.33 -7.11
N TYR A 80 -18.57 -6.69 -7.09
CA TYR A 80 -19.39 -6.52 -5.90
C TYR A 80 -19.84 -7.84 -5.25
N ARG A 81 -19.80 -8.98 -5.95
CA ARG A 81 -20.17 -10.27 -5.35
C ARG A 81 -19.04 -10.85 -4.53
N SER A 82 -17.79 -10.62 -4.94
CA SER A 82 -16.60 -11.03 -4.21
C SER A 82 -16.39 -10.13 -3.00
N ARG A 83 -16.56 -8.80 -3.17
CA ARG A 83 -16.41 -7.82 -2.09
C ARG A 83 -17.69 -7.01 -1.91
N ARG A 84 -18.63 -7.58 -1.17
CA ARG A 84 -19.92 -6.93 -0.87
C ARG A 84 -19.72 -5.77 0.09
N PRO A 85 -20.00 -4.52 -0.31
CA PRO A 85 -19.84 -3.39 0.59
C PRO A 85 -20.84 -3.48 1.74
N LEU A 86 -20.42 -3.01 2.92
CA LEU A 86 -21.21 -3.12 4.13
C LEU A 86 -22.41 -2.16 4.08
N MET A 87 -23.55 -2.65 4.56
CA MET A 87 -24.73 -1.83 4.78
C MET A 87 -25.11 -1.84 6.25
N THR A 88 -25.36 -0.67 6.82
CA THR A 88 -25.81 -0.54 8.21
C THR A 88 -27.33 -0.62 8.25
N PHE A 89 -27.87 -1.60 8.98
CA PHE A 89 -29.29 -1.74 9.25
C PHE A 89 -29.60 -1.29 10.68
N LYS A 90 -30.52 -0.33 10.83
CA LYS A 90 -30.90 0.24 12.13
C LYS A 90 -32.39 -0.02 12.40
N THR A 91 -32.65 -0.99 13.27
CA THR A 91 -33.99 -1.43 13.72
C THR A 91 -34.87 -2.03 12.61
N ASP A 92 -35.23 -1.24 11.60
CA ASP A 92 -36.19 -1.59 10.54
C ASP A 92 -35.86 -1.00 9.16
N HIS A 93 -34.75 -0.26 9.01
CA HIS A 93 -34.33 0.33 7.73
C HIS A 93 -32.80 0.37 7.59
N PHE A 94 -32.31 0.41 6.35
CA PHE A 94 -30.90 0.68 6.05
C PHE A 94 -30.61 2.18 6.21
N THR A 95 -29.49 2.52 6.85
CA THR A 95 -29.11 3.92 7.16
C THR A 95 -27.81 4.35 6.50
N HIS A 96 -26.99 3.41 6.06
CA HIS A 96 -25.67 3.69 5.49
C HIS A 96 -25.27 2.57 4.55
N TYR A 97 -24.53 2.94 3.52
CA TYR A 97 -23.87 2.08 2.56
C TYR A 97 -22.42 2.56 2.51
N ASP A 98 -21.49 1.65 2.74
CA ASP A 98 -20.06 1.92 2.66
C ASP A 98 -19.67 1.95 1.18
N ASP A 99 -19.75 3.14 0.57
CA ASP A 99 -19.51 3.31 -0.86
C ASP A 99 -18.07 2.89 -1.21
N PRO A 100 -17.86 1.90 -2.10
CA PRO A 100 -16.51 1.55 -2.52
C PRO A 100 -15.90 2.73 -3.27
N GLU A 101 -14.64 3.06 -2.97
CA GLU A 101 -13.92 4.16 -3.61
C GLU A 101 -12.60 3.70 -4.21
N LEU A 102 -12.18 4.39 -5.28
CA LEU A 102 -10.84 4.31 -5.85
C LEU A 102 -10.53 5.65 -6.50
N ASN A 103 -9.69 6.44 -5.84
CA ASN A 103 -9.53 7.86 -6.17
C ASN A 103 -8.06 8.26 -6.13
N LEU A 104 -7.73 9.27 -6.92
CA LEU A 104 -6.47 10.00 -6.84
C LEU A 104 -6.73 11.32 -6.11
N TYR A 105 -5.96 11.58 -5.07
CA TYR A 105 -6.03 12.77 -4.25
C TYR A 105 -4.72 13.56 -4.32
N ALA A 106 -4.81 14.87 -4.14
CA ALA A 106 -3.70 15.76 -3.89
C ALA A 106 -3.68 16.12 -2.40
N LEU A 107 -2.53 15.93 -1.76
CA LEU A 107 -2.32 16.23 -0.36
C LEU A 107 -1.13 17.18 -0.21
N HIS A 108 -1.12 17.94 0.88
CA HIS A 108 0.03 18.74 1.27
C HIS A 108 0.59 18.22 2.59
N ASP A 109 1.91 18.02 2.67
CA ASP A 109 2.57 17.61 3.91
C ASP A 109 2.57 18.76 4.95
N SER A 110 3.11 18.52 6.15
CA SER A 110 3.11 19.52 7.23
C SER A 110 3.90 20.82 6.94
N VAL A 111 4.65 20.88 5.82
CA VAL A 111 5.36 22.09 5.37
C VAL A 111 4.86 22.61 4.02
N GLY A 112 3.75 22.06 3.50
CA GLY A 112 3.13 22.50 2.26
C GLY A 112 3.69 21.85 0.99
N THR A 113 4.47 20.76 1.11
CA THR A 113 4.95 20.02 -0.07
C THR A 113 3.81 19.21 -0.66
N PRO A 114 3.41 19.44 -1.93
CA PRO A 114 2.36 18.66 -2.56
C PRO A 114 2.83 17.25 -2.91
N PHE A 115 1.94 16.27 -2.69
CA PHE A 115 2.09 14.90 -3.15
C PHE A 115 0.74 14.32 -3.53
N LEU A 116 0.74 13.19 -4.24
CA LEU A 116 -0.45 12.49 -4.67
C LEU A 116 -0.65 11.21 -3.87
N LEU A 117 -1.91 10.85 -3.63
CA LEU A 117 -2.32 9.59 -3.03
C LEU A 117 -3.36 8.91 -3.93
N LEU A 118 -3.02 7.76 -4.50
CA LEU A 118 -3.96 6.85 -5.14
C LEU A 118 -4.42 5.83 -4.09
N ALA A 119 -5.67 5.92 -3.65
CA ALA A 119 -6.17 5.07 -2.56
C ALA A 119 -7.58 4.54 -2.82
N GLY A 120 -7.87 3.40 -2.20
CA GLY A 120 -9.16 2.74 -2.25
C GLY A 120 -9.03 1.26 -2.58
N LEU A 121 -10.13 0.67 -3.07
CA LEU A 121 -10.17 -0.74 -3.42
C LEU A 121 -9.33 -1.03 -4.66
N GLU A 122 -8.50 -2.06 -4.57
CA GLU A 122 -7.82 -2.64 -5.73
C GLU A 122 -8.85 -3.10 -6.78
N PRO A 123 -8.73 -2.73 -8.06
CA PRO A 123 -9.62 -3.24 -9.11
C PRO A 123 -9.59 -4.77 -9.24
N ASP A 124 -10.75 -5.42 -9.40
CA ASP A 124 -10.80 -6.83 -9.85
C ASP A 124 -10.63 -6.94 -11.36
N LEU A 125 -11.09 -5.91 -12.09
CA LEU A 125 -11.19 -5.93 -13.54
C LEU A 125 -10.26 -4.91 -14.20
N ARG A 126 -9.90 -5.17 -15.46
CA ARG A 126 -9.25 -4.20 -16.37
C ARG A 126 -7.91 -3.62 -15.89
N TRP A 127 -7.09 -4.40 -15.17
CA TRP A 127 -5.80 -3.96 -14.59
C TRP A 127 -4.91 -3.16 -15.55
N GLU A 128 -4.64 -3.66 -16.75
CA GLU A 128 -3.76 -2.97 -17.72
C GLU A 128 -4.33 -1.61 -18.17
N ARG A 129 -5.66 -1.50 -18.31
CA ARG A 129 -6.32 -0.23 -18.67
C ARG A 129 -6.25 0.75 -17.51
N PHE A 130 -6.50 0.29 -16.28
CA PHE A 130 -6.36 1.08 -15.06
C PHE A 130 -4.93 1.58 -14.88
N ILE A 131 -3.94 0.69 -14.95
CA ILE A 131 -2.52 1.03 -14.80
C ILE A 131 -2.08 2.02 -15.89
N THR A 132 -2.52 1.82 -17.14
CA THR A 132 -2.23 2.78 -18.21
C THR A 132 -2.83 4.16 -17.90
N ALA A 133 -4.05 4.23 -17.38
CA ALA A 133 -4.68 5.47 -16.98
C ALA A 133 -3.92 6.18 -15.84
N VAL A 134 -3.53 5.43 -14.80
CA VAL A 134 -2.71 5.93 -13.69
C VAL A 134 -1.36 6.45 -14.18
N ARG A 135 -0.66 5.70 -15.05
CA ARG A 135 0.62 6.14 -15.63
C ARG A 135 0.47 7.44 -16.44
N LEU A 136 -0.55 7.53 -17.28
CA LEU A 136 -0.81 8.75 -18.08
C LEU A 136 -1.18 9.94 -17.20
N LEU A 137 -1.92 9.73 -16.10
CA LEU A 137 -2.16 10.76 -15.09
C LEU A 137 -0.85 11.18 -14.43
N ALA A 138 -0.02 10.24 -13.99
CA ALA A 138 1.28 10.52 -13.39
C ALA A 138 2.18 11.35 -14.32
N GLU A 139 2.23 11.02 -15.61
CA GLU A 139 2.96 11.78 -16.63
C GLU A 139 2.43 13.21 -16.79
N ARG A 140 1.10 13.38 -16.85
CA ARG A 140 0.45 14.70 -16.99
C ARG A 140 0.65 15.59 -15.77
N LEU A 141 0.63 15.00 -14.58
CA LEU A 141 0.81 15.69 -13.30
C LEU A 141 2.29 15.86 -12.94
N GLY A 142 3.21 15.39 -13.78
CA GLY A 142 4.65 15.55 -13.59
C GLY A 142 5.20 14.76 -12.41
N VAL A 143 4.61 13.62 -12.07
CA VAL A 143 5.06 12.77 -10.96
C VAL A 143 6.53 12.38 -11.15
N ARG A 144 7.35 12.65 -10.13
CA ARG A 144 8.79 12.35 -10.16
C ARG A 144 9.14 10.96 -9.63
N GLN A 145 8.27 10.38 -8.81
CA GLN A 145 8.49 9.10 -8.15
C GLN A 145 7.16 8.48 -7.72
N VAL A 146 7.03 7.17 -7.89
CA VAL A 146 5.89 6.37 -7.44
C VAL A 146 6.33 5.51 -6.25
N ILE A 147 5.54 5.51 -5.18
CA ILE A 147 5.79 4.73 -3.97
C ILE A 147 4.60 3.80 -3.69
N GLY A 148 4.85 2.49 -3.74
CA GLY A 148 3.86 1.46 -3.46
C GLY A 148 3.86 1.02 -2.00
N LEU A 149 2.67 0.86 -1.44
CA LEU A 149 2.46 0.32 -0.10
C LEU A 149 2.04 -1.14 -0.18
N GLY A 150 2.67 -2.00 0.63
CA GLY A 150 2.28 -3.40 0.80
C GLY A 150 2.39 -3.85 2.24
N ALA A 151 1.61 -4.84 2.63
CA ALA A 151 1.67 -5.47 3.95
C ALA A 151 1.44 -6.96 3.82
N ILE A 152 2.31 -7.77 4.40
CA ILE A 152 2.20 -9.23 4.38
C ILE A 152 2.31 -9.78 5.80
N PRO A 153 1.59 -10.85 6.13
CA PRO A 153 1.82 -11.55 7.38
C PRO A 153 3.08 -12.41 7.26
N MET A 154 3.87 -12.43 8.33
CA MET A 154 5.12 -13.18 8.44
C MET A 154 5.21 -13.85 9.81
N ALA A 155 6.08 -14.85 9.92
CA ALA A 155 6.50 -15.45 11.18
C ALA A 155 7.44 -14.51 11.96
N VAL A 156 6.93 -13.35 12.38
CA VAL A 156 7.64 -12.35 13.18
C VAL A 156 6.83 -12.01 14.43
N PRO A 157 7.47 -11.70 15.57
CA PRO A 157 6.77 -11.30 16.78
C PRO A 157 6.51 -9.78 16.79
N HIS A 158 5.43 -9.37 17.46
CA HIS A 158 5.10 -7.96 17.69
C HIS A 158 6.04 -7.24 18.68
N THR A 159 6.89 -8.01 19.39
CA THR A 159 7.84 -7.54 20.40
C THR A 159 9.24 -7.23 19.85
N ARG A 160 9.40 -7.22 18.53
CA ARG A 160 10.65 -6.89 17.83
C ARG A 160 10.43 -5.74 16.85
N PRO A 161 11.51 -5.05 16.42
CA PRO A 161 11.40 -3.99 15.43
C PRO A 161 10.72 -4.48 14.15
N ILE A 162 9.76 -3.70 13.67
CA ILE A 162 9.04 -3.99 12.43
C ILE A 162 10.03 -3.98 11.28
N THR A 163 9.97 -5.03 10.47
CA THR A 163 10.81 -5.18 9.28
C THR A 163 9.98 -4.96 8.03
N MET A 164 10.67 -4.66 6.92
CA MET A 164 10.03 -4.48 5.62
C MET A 164 10.98 -4.95 4.52
N THR A 165 10.39 -5.34 3.40
CA THR A 165 11.11 -5.66 2.17
C THR A 165 10.90 -4.54 1.16
N ALA A 166 11.99 -3.86 0.81
CA ALA A 166 11.98 -2.82 -0.21
C ALA A 166 12.31 -3.42 -1.59
N HIS A 167 11.61 -2.95 -2.62
CA HIS A 167 11.77 -3.37 -4.00
C HIS A 167 11.70 -2.16 -4.93
N SER A 168 12.47 -2.19 -6.01
CA SER A 168 12.48 -1.10 -7.00
C SER A 168 13.21 -1.57 -8.27
N GLY A 169 12.80 -1.02 -9.41
CA GLY A 169 13.58 -1.07 -10.65
C GLY A 169 14.90 -0.29 -10.59
N ASN A 170 15.03 0.65 -9.65
CA ASN A 170 16.22 1.47 -9.44
C ASN A 170 16.86 1.13 -8.08
N LYS A 171 18.00 0.43 -8.11
CA LYS A 171 18.72 -0.02 -6.90
C LYS A 171 19.16 1.12 -5.98
N GLU A 172 19.34 2.33 -6.51
CA GLU A 172 19.73 3.49 -5.70
C GLU A 172 18.64 3.89 -4.70
N LEU A 173 17.36 3.69 -5.05
CA LEU A 173 16.21 4.02 -4.19
C LEU A 173 16.12 3.11 -2.96
N ILE A 174 16.74 1.93 -3.02
CA ILE A 174 16.70 0.91 -1.97
C ILE A 174 18.10 0.55 -1.45
N ALA A 175 19.12 1.38 -1.69
CA ALA A 175 20.50 1.08 -1.31
C ALA A 175 20.72 0.90 0.20
N GLY A 176 19.83 1.44 1.03
CA GLY A 176 19.83 1.25 2.49
C GLY A 176 19.18 -0.04 2.97
N HIS A 177 18.56 -0.82 2.07
CA HIS A 177 17.89 -2.07 2.37
C HIS A 177 18.76 -3.26 1.95
N GLN A 178 18.74 -4.32 2.75
CA GLN A 178 19.50 -5.54 2.46
C GLN A 178 18.57 -6.55 1.78
N PRO A 179 18.79 -6.89 0.50
CA PRO A 179 18.02 -7.93 -0.15
C PRO A 179 18.29 -9.28 0.53
N TRP A 180 17.23 -9.95 0.95
CA TRP A 180 17.31 -11.27 1.56
C TRP A 180 16.43 -12.31 0.84
N VAL A 181 15.50 -11.84 0.00
CA VAL A 181 14.67 -12.66 -0.88
C VAL A 181 15.42 -12.89 -2.21
N GLY A 182 15.47 -14.14 -2.64
CA GLY A 182 16.01 -14.55 -3.94
C GLY A 182 14.99 -14.41 -5.08
N GLU A 183 15.13 -15.25 -6.10
CA GLU A 183 14.12 -15.38 -7.14
C GLU A 183 12.93 -16.18 -6.60
N VAL A 184 11.74 -15.57 -6.60
CA VAL A 184 10.50 -16.18 -6.12
C VAL A 184 9.33 -15.86 -7.06
N GLN A 185 8.35 -16.75 -7.14
CA GLN A 185 7.11 -16.52 -7.87
C GLN A 185 5.99 -16.16 -6.90
N VAL A 186 5.42 -14.97 -7.09
CA VAL A 186 4.32 -14.47 -6.27
C VAL A 186 3.10 -14.15 -7.14
N PRO A 187 1.87 -14.35 -6.63
CA PRO A 187 0.68 -13.81 -7.25
C PRO A 187 0.80 -12.30 -7.45
N ALA A 188 0.31 -11.84 -8.60
CA ALA A 188 0.34 -10.43 -8.94
C ALA A 188 -0.78 -9.68 -8.21
N SER A 189 -0.49 -8.43 -7.86
CA SER A 189 -1.46 -7.41 -7.47
C SER A 189 -1.38 -6.24 -8.47
N VAL A 190 -2.43 -5.43 -8.54
CA VAL A 190 -2.46 -4.17 -9.30
C VAL A 190 -1.35 -3.24 -8.84
N SER A 191 -1.09 -3.14 -7.53
CA SER A 191 0.01 -2.32 -6.99
C SER A 191 1.37 -2.78 -7.52
N ASN A 192 1.66 -4.09 -7.46
CA ASN A 192 2.95 -4.63 -7.92
C ASN A 192 3.08 -4.52 -9.45
N LEU A 193 1.98 -4.77 -10.19
CA LEU A 193 1.97 -4.63 -11.64
C LEU A 193 2.10 -3.16 -12.07
N LEU A 194 1.54 -2.22 -11.30
CA LEU A 194 1.73 -0.78 -11.51
C LEU A 194 3.21 -0.42 -11.37
N GLU A 195 3.87 -0.81 -10.28
CA GLU A 195 5.32 -0.59 -10.11
C GLU A 195 6.12 -1.16 -11.30
N TYR A 196 5.82 -2.39 -11.68
CA TYR A 196 6.49 -3.07 -12.79
C TYR A 196 6.30 -2.31 -14.11
N ARG A 197 5.07 -1.89 -14.43
CA ARG A 197 4.74 -1.13 -15.65
C ARG A 197 5.32 0.28 -15.64
N MET A 198 5.35 0.96 -14.49
CA MET A 198 5.99 2.27 -14.34
C MET A 198 7.49 2.17 -14.63
N THR A 199 8.17 1.18 -14.05
CA THR A 199 9.59 0.88 -14.30
C THR A 199 9.86 0.61 -15.78
N GLN A 200 9.01 -0.20 -16.45
CA GLN A 200 9.14 -0.48 -17.89
C GLN A 200 9.07 0.77 -18.78
N HIS A 201 8.43 1.85 -18.30
CA HIS A 201 8.31 3.12 -19.00
C HIS A 201 9.32 4.17 -18.51
N GLY A 202 10.30 3.78 -17.69
CA GLY A 202 11.38 4.65 -17.24
C GLY A 202 11.00 5.59 -16.09
N HIS A 203 9.90 5.33 -15.39
CA HIS A 203 9.54 6.06 -14.18
C HIS A 203 10.27 5.48 -12.96
N ASP A 204 10.69 6.35 -12.04
CA ASP A 204 11.20 5.93 -10.74
C ASP A 204 10.05 5.37 -9.90
N ALA A 205 10.07 4.07 -9.65
CA ALA A 205 9.07 3.38 -8.84
C ALA A 205 9.75 2.53 -7.76
N VAL A 206 9.22 2.57 -6.55
CA VAL A 206 9.72 1.84 -5.37
C VAL A 206 8.54 1.36 -4.55
N GLY A 207 8.63 0.15 -4.01
CA GLY A 207 7.63 -0.44 -3.13
C GLY A 207 8.22 -0.80 -1.78
N PHE A 208 7.38 -0.70 -0.74
CA PHE A 208 7.72 -1.14 0.60
C PHE A 208 6.64 -2.11 1.10
N THR A 209 7.04 -3.36 1.33
CA THR A 209 6.16 -4.38 1.91
C THR A 209 6.52 -4.58 3.37
N VAL A 210 5.66 -4.13 4.29
CA VAL A 210 5.88 -4.30 5.73
C VAL A 210 5.50 -5.70 6.19
N HIS A 211 6.28 -6.25 7.13
CA HIS A 211 6.03 -7.57 7.71
C HIS A 211 5.20 -7.43 8.99
N VAL A 212 4.00 -8.00 8.98
CA VAL A 212 3.07 -8.01 10.11
C VAL A 212 3.10 -9.38 10.77
N PRO A 213 3.08 -9.49 12.11
CA PRO A 213 2.93 -10.78 12.77
C PRO A 213 1.68 -11.51 12.26
N HIS A 214 1.81 -12.74 11.77
CA HIS A 214 0.69 -13.47 11.14
C HIS A 214 -0.55 -13.61 12.04
N TYR A 215 -0.37 -13.70 13.36
CA TYR A 215 -1.48 -13.75 14.32
C TYR A 215 -2.19 -12.39 14.52
N LEU A 216 -1.68 -11.30 13.93
CA LEU A 216 -2.30 -9.96 13.90
C LEU A 216 -2.80 -9.58 12.49
N ALA A 217 -2.73 -10.49 11.52
CA ALA A 217 -3.03 -10.18 10.12
C ALA A 217 -4.47 -9.68 9.89
N GLN A 218 -5.41 -10.07 10.74
CA GLN A 218 -6.84 -9.76 10.65
C GLN A 218 -7.30 -8.71 11.67
N THR A 219 -6.36 -8.00 12.30
CA THR A 219 -6.63 -6.99 13.34
C THR A 219 -5.87 -5.72 13.04
N ASP A 220 -6.45 -4.56 13.32
CA ASP A 220 -5.76 -3.28 13.13
C ASP A 220 -4.40 -3.28 13.84
N TYR A 221 -3.34 -3.06 13.07
CA TYR A 221 -1.97 -2.99 13.57
C TYR A 221 -1.29 -1.66 13.17
N PRO A 222 -1.69 -0.54 13.81
CA PRO A 222 -1.14 0.80 13.55
C PRO A 222 0.40 0.91 13.56
N PRO A 223 1.15 0.17 14.41
CA PRO A 223 2.61 0.24 14.40
C PRO A 223 3.22 -0.05 13.02
N ALA A 224 2.63 -0.97 12.24
CA ALA A 224 3.13 -1.27 10.90
C ALA A 224 2.80 -0.16 9.88
N ALA A 225 1.64 0.49 10.00
CA ALA A 225 1.33 1.68 9.21
C ALA A 225 2.26 2.85 9.55
N ASP A 226 2.60 3.06 10.82
CA ASP A 226 3.56 4.07 11.27
C ASP A 226 4.96 3.83 10.68
N ALA A 227 5.45 2.59 10.77
CA ALA A 227 6.73 2.20 10.18
C ALA A 227 6.76 2.41 8.65
N LEU A 228 5.66 2.05 7.98
CA LEU A 228 5.53 2.18 6.53
C LEU A 228 5.48 3.65 6.10
N LEU A 229 4.65 4.48 6.73
CA LEU A 229 4.58 5.92 6.45
C LEU A 229 5.88 6.66 6.82
N THR A 230 6.59 6.20 7.86
CA THR A 230 7.94 6.72 8.18
C THR A 230 8.91 6.45 7.03
N GLN A 231 8.85 5.28 6.40
CA GLN A 231 9.69 4.96 5.25
C GLN A 231 9.29 5.75 3.99
N VAL A 232 7.99 5.97 3.79
CA VAL A 232 7.45 6.83 2.72
C VAL A 232 7.93 8.28 2.90
N ALA A 233 7.86 8.81 4.12
CA ALA A 233 8.33 10.16 4.45
C ALA A 233 9.81 10.34 4.09
N LYS A 234 10.66 9.37 4.45
CA LYS A 234 12.10 9.38 4.12
C LYS A 234 12.33 9.34 2.61
N THR A 235 11.69 8.40 1.92
CA THR A 235 11.92 8.15 0.48
C THR A 235 11.36 9.28 -0.38
N GLY A 236 10.15 9.73 -0.06
CA GLY A 236 9.47 10.82 -0.76
C GLY A 236 9.96 12.21 -0.36
N SER A 237 10.81 12.35 0.67
CA SER A 237 11.21 13.62 1.26
C SER A 237 10.00 14.45 1.75
N LEU A 238 9.05 13.80 2.42
CA LEU A 238 7.83 14.39 2.95
C LEU A 238 7.89 14.53 4.48
N ARG A 239 7.17 15.52 5.03
CA ARG A 239 6.92 15.66 6.47
C ARG A 239 5.49 15.25 6.83
N LEU A 240 5.33 13.99 7.18
CA LEU A 240 4.03 13.40 7.54
C LEU A 240 3.78 13.50 9.06
N PRO A 241 2.59 13.93 9.51
CA PRO A 241 2.25 14.02 10.94
C PRO A 241 1.82 12.66 11.48
N LEU A 242 2.75 11.87 12.02
CA LEU A 242 2.49 10.49 12.48
C LEU A 242 2.12 10.37 13.98
N GLY A 243 1.96 11.49 14.69
CA GLY A 243 1.78 11.49 16.15
C GLY A 243 0.57 10.69 16.64
N SER A 244 -0.61 10.90 16.05
CA SER A 244 -1.83 10.16 16.42
C SER A 244 -1.74 8.67 16.08
N LEU A 245 -1.02 8.31 15.03
CA LEU A 245 -0.80 6.92 14.63
C LEU A 245 0.13 6.20 15.62
N ALA A 246 1.17 6.89 16.11
CA ALA A 246 2.04 6.38 17.16
C ALA A 246 1.28 6.19 18.49
N GLU A 247 0.38 7.11 18.86
CA GLU A 247 -0.48 6.97 20.04
C GLU A 247 -1.41 5.75 19.94
N ALA A 248 -2.10 5.60 18.80
CA ALA A 248 -2.94 4.43 18.52
C ALA A 248 -2.12 3.12 18.54
N GLY A 249 -0.89 3.17 18.02
CA GLY A 249 0.02 2.03 18.03
C GLY A 249 0.44 1.60 19.44
N ALA A 250 0.70 2.55 20.33
CA ALA A 250 1.02 2.26 21.74
C ALA A 250 -0.17 1.58 22.45
N GLU A 251 -1.40 2.08 22.23
CA GLU A 251 -2.61 1.48 22.81
C GLU A 251 -2.83 0.04 22.33
N VAL A 252 -2.69 -0.21 21.03
CA VAL A 252 -2.81 -1.55 20.44
C VAL A 252 -1.72 -2.48 20.99
N HIS A 253 -0.49 -2.00 21.09
CA HIS A 253 0.63 -2.78 21.63
C HIS A 253 0.40 -3.20 23.09
N ASP A 254 -0.12 -2.31 23.94
CA ASP A 254 -0.45 -2.63 25.33
C ASP A 254 -1.55 -3.71 25.43
N LYS A 255 -2.60 -3.60 24.60
CA LYS A 255 -3.66 -4.62 24.53
C LYS A 255 -3.14 -5.98 24.08
N ILE A 256 -2.25 -6.01 23.09
CA ILE A 256 -1.64 -7.26 22.61
C ILE A 256 -0.81 -7.89 23.74
N ASN A 257 0.01 -7.12 24.45
CA ASN A 257 0.80 -7.63 25.57
C ASN A 257 -0.08 -8.20 26.69
N GLU A 258 -1.19 -7.53 27.01
CA GLU A 258 -2.15 -8.03 27.99
C GLU A 258 -2.74 -9.39 27.56
N GLN A 259 -3.17 -9.51 26.30
CA GLN A 259 -3.68 -10.78 25.76
C GLN A 259 -2.63 -11.88 25.74
N VAL A 260 -1.40 -11.60 25.32
CA VAL A 260 -0.31 -12.59 25.29
C VAL A 260 0.06 -13.04 26.70
N SER A 261 0.15 -12.12 27.66
CA SER A 261 0.45 -12.45 29.07
C SER A 261 -0.68 -13.18 29.79
N SER A 262 -1.91 -13.10 29.27
CA SER A 262 -3.07 -13.83 29.80
C SER A 262 -3.13 -15.30 29.37
N SER A 263 -2.28 -15.73 28.43
CA SER A 263 -2.26 -17.10 27.89
C SER A 263 -0.84 -17.65 27.75
N ASP A 264 -0.49 -18.61 28.59
CA ASP A 264 0.83 -19.27 28.56
C ASP A 264 1.13 -19.92 27.19
N GLU A 265 0.11 -20.42 26.50
CA GLU A 265 0.25 -21.01 25.17
C GLU A 265 0.64 -19.94 24.13
N VAL A 266 -0.04 -18.80 24.13
CA VAL A 266 0.26 -17.70 23.21
C VAL A 266 1.63 -17.10 23.53
N ALA A 267 1.97 -16.97 24.82
CA ALA A 267 3.29 -16.50 25.25
C ALA A 267 4.41 -17.40 24.71
N GLN A 268 4.25 -18.74 24.74
CA GLN A 268 5.23 -19.67 24.19
C GLN A 268 5.41 -19.50 22.68
N VAL A 269 4.32 -19.30 21.93
CA VAL A 269 4.39 -19.03 20.49
C VAL A 269 5.16 -17.74 20.20
N VAL A 270 4.86 -16.65 20.93
CA VAL A 270 5.58 -15.38 20.77
C VAL A 270 7.06 -15.55 21.10
N THR A 271 7.42 -16.22 22.19
CA THR A 271 8.83 -16.48 22.54
C THR A 271 9.55 -17.31 21.47
N ALA A 272 8.88 -18.28 20.85
CA ALA A 272 9.48 -19.04 19.75
C ALA A 272 9.77 -18.15 18.53
N LEU A 273 8.86 -17.25 18.18
CA LEU A 273 9.04 -16.27 17.10
C LEU A 273 10.16 -15.27 17.41
N GLU A 274 10.28 -14.84 18.66
CA GLU A 274 11.41 -14.02 19.13
C GLU A 274 12.76 -14.71 18.92
N HIS A 275 12.87 -15.98 19.30
CA HIS A 275 14.09 -16.74 19.07
C HIS A 275 14.43 -16.90 17.58
N GLN A 276 13.44 -17.12 16.72
CA GLN A 276 13.63 -17.22 15.27
C GLN A 276 14.10 -15.88 14.69
N TYR A 277 13.46 -14.77 15.09
CA TYR A 277 13.83 -13.43 14.65
C TYR A 277 15.26 -13.07 15.07
N ASP A 278 15.60 -13.27 16.35
CA ASP A 278 16.91 -12.92 16.89
C ASP A 278 18.03 -13.75 16.23
N ALA A 279 17.76 -15.02 15.92
CA ALA A 279 18.68 -15.88 15.18
C ALA A 279 18.88 -15.41 13.73
N PHE A 280 17.81 -14.98 13.05
CA PHE A 280 17.88 -14.43 11.68
C PHE A 280 18.70 -13.13 11.63
N VAL A 281 18.44 -12.20 12.55
CA VAL A 281 19.19 -10.93 12.64
C VAL A 281 20.66 -11.20 12.90
N ALA A 282 20.99 -12.08 13.85
CA ALA A 282 22.37 -12.45 14.12
C ALA A 282 23.08 -13.08 12.90
N ALA A 283 22.36 -13.92 12.13
CA ALA A 283 22.89 -14.49 10.89
C ALA A 283 23.13 -13.42 9.80
N GLN A 284 22.22 -12.45 9.68
CA GLN A 284 22.34 -11.36 8.72
C GLN A 284 23.47 -10.40 9.06
N GLU A 285 23.64 -10.05 10.34
CA GLU A 285 24.80 -9.26 10.81
C GLU A 285 26.11 -9.97 10.52
N ASN A 286 26.18 -11.29 10.79
CA ASN A 286 27.35 -12.09 10.45
C ASN A 286 27.61 -12.15 8.94
N ARG A 287 26.57 -12.28 8.10
CA ARG A 287 26.71 -12.19 6.63
C ARG A 287 27.25 -10.82 6.19
N SER A 288 26.75 -9.73 6.76
CA SER A 288 27.26 -8.37 6.48
C SER A 288 28.74 -8.20 6.84
N LEU A 289 29.19 -8.84 7.93
CA LEU A 289 30.61 -8.87 8.33
C LEU A 289 31.48 -9.74 7.42
N LEU A 290 30.94 -10.83 6.88
CA LEU A 290 31.64 -11.79 6.02
C LEU A 290 31.59 -11.43 4.52
N ALA A 291 30.60 -10.67 4.06
CA ALA A 291 30.39 -10.24 2.67
C ALA A 291 31.43 -9.23 2.14
N ARG A 292 32.59 -9.10 2.81
CA ARG A 292 33.77 -8.43 2.25
C ARG A 292 34.59 -9.30 1.30
N ASP A 293 34.36 -10.61 1.22
CA ASP A 293 34.98 -11.50 0.22
C ASP A 293 34.05 -12.68 -0.14
N GLU A 294 33.52 -12.66 -1.38
CA GLU A 294 32.90 -13.72 -2.22
C GLU A 294 31.74 -14.63 -1.73
N ASP A 295 31.00 -15.11 -2.75
CA ASP A 295 29.67 -15.75 -2.81
C ASP A 295 29.28 -16.78 -1.71
N LEU A 296 28.04 -16.66 -1.22
CA LEU A 296 27.42 -17.48 -0.16
C LEU A 296 26.00 -17.99 -0.55
N PRO A 297 25.51 -19.14 0.00
CA PRO A 297 24.25 -19.78 -0.40
C PRO A 297 22.96 -19.20 0.26
N SER A 298 21.81 -19.61 -0.28
CA SER A 298 20.60 -18.83 -0.64
C SER A 298 19.49 -18.67 0.42
N GLY A 299 18.68 -17.62 0.26
CA GLY A 299 17.50 -17.25 1.07
C GLY A 299 16.24 -18.06 0.78
N ASP A 300 16.38 -19.35 0.51
CA ASP A 300 15.31 -20.17 -0.09
C ASP A 300 14.22 -20.58 0.92
N GLU A 301 14.53 -20.75 2.21
CA GLU A 301 13.55 -21.25 3.20
C GLU A 301 12.48 -20.20 3.57
N LEU A 302 12.85 -18.92 3.70
CA LEU A 302 11.89 -17.84 3.95
C LEU A 302 11.23 -17.35 2.64
N GLY A 303 11.92 -17.47 1.51
CA GLY A 303 11.31 -17.29 0.19
C GLY A 303 10.17 -18.28 -0.04
N ALA A 304 10.36 -19.56 0.32
CA ALA A 304 9.31 -20.57 0.21
C ALA A 304 8.11 -20.31 1.14
N GLU A 305 8.34 -19.79 2.35
CA GLU A 305 7.26 -19.34 3.25
C GLU A 305 6.50 -18.14 2.67
N PHE A 306 7.22 -17.19 2.06
CA PHE A 306 6.64 -16.05 1.36
C PHE A 306 5.81 -16.46 0.13
N GLU A 307 6.32 -17.39 -0.68
CA GLU A 307 5.60 -17.97 -1.83
C GLU A 307 4.35 -18.74 -1.39
N ARG A 308 4.48 -19.62 -0.39
CA ARG A 308 3.36 -20.43 0.13
C ARG A 308 2.24 -19.53 0.62
N PHE A 309 2.57 -18.49 1.39
CA PHE A 309 1.56 -17.63 1.96
C PHE A 309 0.81 -16.81 0.89
N LEU A 310 1.53 -16.17 -0.04
CA LEU A 310 0.85 -15.39 -1.07
C LEU A 310 -0.05 -16.27 -1.94
N ALA A 311 0.36 -17.51 -2.19
CA ALA A 311 -0.48 -18.50 -2.87
C ALA A 311 -1.76 -18.85 -2.06
N GLU A 312 -1.66 -18.99 -0.73
CA GLU A 312 -2.79 -19.28 0.16
C GLU A 312 -3.84 -18.14 0.20
N GLN A 313 -3.41 -16.88 0.19
CA GLN A 313 -4.32 -15.72 0.15
C GLN A 313 -5.17 -15.65 -1.12
N THR A 314 -4.69 -16.23 -2.23
CA THR A 314 -5.44 -16.29 -3.49
C THR A 314 -6.47 -17.44 -3.49
N GLY A 315 -6.28 -18.46 -2.64
CA GLY A 315 -7.08 -19.68 -2.63
C GLY A 315 -8.44 -19.54 -1.93
N ASP A 316 -8.53 -18.68 -0.91
CA ASP A 316 -9.73 -18.54 -0.06
C ASP A 316 -10.89 -17.82 -0.78
N ASP A 317 -10.63 -17.14 -1.90
CA ASP A 317 -11.64 -16.49 -2.74
C ASP A 317 -12.27 -17.40 -3.82
N SER A 318 -11.90 -18.70 -3.86
CA SER A 318 -12.27 -19.58 -4.99
C SER A 318 -13.01 -20.88 -4.64
N VAL A 319 -13.56 -21.04 -3.43
CA VAL A 319 -14.31 -22.26 -3.07
C VAL A 319 -15.61 -21.97 -2.31
N ASP A 320 -16.66 -21.55 -3.02
CA ASP A 320 -17.97 -22.22 -2.87
C ASP A 320 -18.89 -21.91 -4.08
N GLY A 321 -19.01 -22.85 -5.00
CA GLY A 321 -19.85 -22.66 -6.18
C GLY A 321 -19.72 -23.72 -7.26
N GLY A 322 -19.79 -25.01 -6.92
CA GLY A 322 -19.78 -26.05 -7.94
C GLY A 322 -20.04 -27.48 -7.46
N GLY A 323 -21.30 -27.91 -7.52
CA GLY A 323 -21.74 -29.31 -7.42
C GLY A 323 -22.77 -29.47 -6.31
N ASP A 324 -24.06 -29.66 -6.60
CA ASP A 324 -24.52 -30.91 -7.21
C ASP A 324 -25.84 -30.71 -7.97
N THR A 325 -25.86 -31.18 -9.22
CA THR A 325 -27.05 -31.47 -10.00
C THR A 325 -26.98 -32.92 -10.44
N GLY A 326 -27.87 -33.74 -9.89
CA GLY A 326 -28.49 -34.85 -10.60
C GLY A 326 -27.88 -36.24 -10.40
N SER A 327 -28.51 -37.02 -9.53
CA SER A 327 -29.21 -38.27 -9.90
C SER A 327 -30.31 -38.61 -8.90
#